data_AF-A0AAJ0BLE6-F1
#
_entry.id   AF-A0AAJ0BLE6-F1
#
_cell.length_a   1.000
_cell.length_b   1.000
_cell.length_c   1.000
_cell.angle_alpha   90.00
_cell.angle_beta   90.00
_cell.angle_gamma   90.00
#
_symmetry.space_group_name_H-M   'P 1'
#
loop_
_entity.id
_entity.type
_entity.pdbx_description
1 polymer ?
#
loop_
_entity_poly.entity_id
_entity_poly.type
_entity_poly.pdbx_seq_one_letter_code
_entity_poly.pdbx_strand_id
1 'polypeptide(L)'
;MIPSTIRSSPSLADYTPLSEYQEQTPASFVSAKPILYYHGKAKAWIPSAQRGSLPIFPADLSSRPSAPENSTLDDQAEETVEQAVDLFVNSETLTLYSPAAEIGVSIPYPLVSIHAVKTLGSGEQTYPSVYLQLNLSDGGPGDDEFDTVELTLIPAAESTSQEPTAGASPAKSEAAKLFEAISECSDLNPDPAGEDDEEDEDDRIRFEGDLEAVEGYSAVYTGASDGGLPPPLPGSSGWITAENVHEFFDADGNWIGGDEEEEGASGELGEGAGTVRRREEEEGVNGHEGREEGDSKRPRVE
;
A
#
# COMPACT_ATOMS: atom_id res chain seq x y z
N MET A 1 -15.84 8.57 8.85
CA MET A 1 -14.85 9.52 9.45
C MET A 1 -14.96 10.85 8.73
N ILE A 2 -14.62 11.99 9.35
CA ILE A 2 -14.69 13.30 8.67
C ILE A 2 -13.38 14.09 8.87
N PRO A 3 -12.98 14.95 7.91
CA PRO A 3 -11.84 15.84 8.11
C PRO A 3 -12.13 16.83 9.25
N SER A 4 -11.09 17.19 10.01
CA SER A 4 -11.21 18.19 11.07
C SER A 4 -10.54 19.50 10.67
N THR A 5 -11.17 20.62 11.04
CA THR A 5 -10.61 21.96 10.82
C THR A 5 -9.72 22.34 11.99
N ILE A 6 -8.50 22.81 11.70
CA ILE A 6 -7.58 23.35 12.69
C ILE A 6 -7.38 24.86 12.50
N ARG A 7 -7.15 25.59 13.60
CA ARG A 7 -6.99 27.06 13.63
C ARG A 7 -5.60 27.51 14.09
N SER A 8 -4.72 26.56 14.37
CA SER A 8 -3.34 26.79 14.79
C SER A 8 -2.42 25.88 13.99
N SER A 9 -1.27 26.42 13.60
CA SER A 9 -0.24 25.64 12.92
C SER A 9 0.25 24.51 13.83
N PRO A 10 0.29 23.25 13.36
CA PRO A 10 0.91 22.16 14.12
C PRO A 10 2.38 22.45 14.40
N SER A 11 2.87 22.06 15.59
CA SER A 11 4.29 22.17 15.93
C SER A 11 5.02 20.88 15.60
N LEU A 12 6.27 20.96 15.15
CA LEU A 12 7.13 19.76 15.03
C LEU A 12 7.34 19.07 16.38
N ALA A 13 7.20 19.79 17.50
CA ALA A 13 7.30 19.22 18.84
C ALA A 13 6.09 18.34 19.22
N ASP A 14 4.99 18.41 18.47
CA ASP A 14 3.79 17.59 18.70
C ASP A 14 3.97 16.16 18.18
N TYR A 15 5.05 15.90 17.43
CA TYR A 15 5.33 14.63 16.78
C TYR A 15 6.65 14.00 17.23
N THR A 16 6.75 12.69 17.03
CA THR A 16 8.03 11.95 17.13
C THR A 16 8.64 11.84 15.73
N PRO A 17 9.88 12.31 15.48
CA PRO A 17 10.52 12.18 14.18
C PRO A 17 10.67 10.71 13.75
N LEU A 18 10.46 10.40 12.46
CA LEU A 18 10.60 9.04 11.94
C LEU A 18 11.96 8.40 12.24
N SER A 19 13.05 9.16 12.13
CA SER A 19 14.40 8.66 12.43
C SER A 19 14.55 8.25 13.90
N GLU A 20 13.96 9.02 14.82
CA GLU A 20 13.98 8.70 16.25
C GLU A 20 13.15 7.45 16.54
N TYR A 21 11.99 7.31 15.88
CA TYR A 21 11.12 6.15 16.03
C TYR A 21 11.78 4.86 15.48
N GLN A 22 12.45 4.93 14.33
CA GLN A 22 13.13 3.78 13.70
C GLN A 22 14.33 3.27 14.51
N GLU A 23 14.94 4.11 15.34
CA GLU A 23 16.02 3.73 16.25
C GLU A 23 15.51 3.08 17.56
N GLN A 24 14.20 3.17 17.85
CA GLN A 24 13.63 2.59 19.05
C GLN A 24 13.51 1.05 18.93
N THR A 25 13.72 0.39 20.07
CA THR A 25 13.59 -1.07 20.15
C THR A 25 12.18 -1.49 20.51
N PRO A 26 11.72 -2.72 20.18
CA PRO A 26 10.36 -3.22 20.42
C PRO A 26 9.79 -2.97 21.82
N ALA A 27 10.65 -2.96 22.86
CA ALA A 27 10.24 -2.73 24.24
C ALA A 27 9.91 -1.26 24.58
N SER A 28 10.27 -0.30 23.72
CA SER A 28 10.11 1.14 23.93
C SER A 28 9.05 1.81 23.05
N PHE A 29 8.32 1.07 22.21
CA PHE A 29 7.34 1.59 21.21
C PHE A 29 6.11 2.31 21.79
N VAL A 30 6.13 2.70 23.07
CA VAL A 30 5.05 3.46 23.71
C VAL A 30 5.26 4.96 23.45
N SER A 31 5.23 5.37 22.18
CA SER A 31 5.14 6.79 21.83
C SER A 31 3.69 7.24 21.98
N ALA A 32 3.43 8.17 22.90
CA ALA A 32 2.12 8.81 23.03
C ALA A 32 1.84 9.84 21.91
N LYS A 33 2.85 10.16 21.09
CA LYS A 33 2.76 11.14 20.01
C LYS A 33 2.74 10.44 18.64
N PRO A 34 1.99 10.99 17.67
CA PRO A 34 2.03 10.51 16.30
C PRO A 34 3.44 10.65 15.71
N ILE A 35 3.81 9.75 14.81
CA ILE A 35 5.13 9.73 14.17
C ILE A 35 5.07 10.63 12.94
N LEU A 36 6.03 11.52 12.77
CA LEU A 36 6.12 12.42 11.61
C LEU A 36 6.96 11.78 10.50
N TYR A 37 6.32 11.46 9.38
CA TYR A 37 6.94 10.87 8.20
C TYR A 37 7.43 11.93 7.22
N TYR A 38 6.69 13.02 7.06
CA TYR A 38 7.07 14.12 6.17
C TYR A 38 6.55 15.46 6.67
N HIS A 39 7.36 16.50 6.50
CA HIS A 39 6.96 17.89 6.70
C HIS A 39 7.63 18.77 5.65
N GLY A 40 6.87 19.67 5.04
CA GLY A 40 7.38 20.55 4.00
C GLY A 40 6.36 21.59 3.54
N LYS A 41 6.79 22.53 2.71
CA LYS A 41 5.90 23.53 2.10
C LYS A 41 5.43 23.07 0.74
N ALA A 42 4.19 23.35 0.40
CA ALA A 42 3.63 23.01 -0.91
C ALA A 42 2.64 24.07 -1.40
N LYS A 43 2.39 24.04 -2.71
CA LYS A 43 1.22 24.65 -3.33
C LYS A 43 0.15 23.56 -3.46
N ALA A 44 -1.03 23.82 -2.91
CA ALA A 44 -2.18 22.95 -3.03
C ALA A 44 -3.13 23.53 -4.07
N TRP A 45 -3.49 22.72 -5.07
CA TRP A 45 -4.41 23.10 -6.14
C TRP A 45 -5.66 22.22 -6.10
N ILE A 46 -6.83 22.84 -6.35
CA ILE A 46 -8.10 22.15 -6.58
C ILE A 46 -8.82 22.76 -7.80
N PRO A 47 -9.72 22.03 -8.47
CA PRO A 47 -10.66 22.61 -9.43
C PRO A 47 -11.51 23.71 -8.79
N SER A 48 -11.75 24.80 -9.52
CA SER A 48 -12.52 25.95 -9.03
C SER A 48 -13.98 25.63 -8.73
N ALA A 49 -14.51 24.55 -9.31
CA ALA A 49 -15.84 24.02 -9.03
C ALA A 49 -15.94 23.43 -7.61
N GLN A 50 -14.83 22.97 -7.04
CA GLN A 50 -14.76 22.32 -5.72
C GLN A 50 -14.39 23.30 -4.58
N ARG A 51 -14.49 24.62 -4.84
CA ARG A 51 -14.32 25.62 -3.77
C ARG A 51 -15.41 25.45 -2.72
N GLY A 52 -15.05 25.57 -1.46
CA GLY A 52 -15.92 25.35 -0.32
C GLY A 52 -15.94 23.91 0.20
N SER A 53 -15.42 22.93 -0.55
CA SER A 53 -15.38 21.53 -0.11
C SER A 53 -14.36 21.29 1.01
N LEU A 54 -13.27 22.09 1.05
CA LEU A 54 -12.28 22.04 2.13
C LEU A 54 -12.17 23.41 2.84
N PRO A 55 -11.95 23.44 4.16
CA PRO A 55 -11.83 24.69 4.92
C PRO A 55 -10.72 25.63 4.41
N ILE A 56 -9.63 25.06 3.89
CA ILE A 56 -8.48 25.80 3.34
C ILE A 56 -8.77 26.42 1.95
N PHE A 57 -9.88 26.05 1.30
CA PHE A 57 -10.33 26.56 0.01
C PHE A 57 -11.75 27.13 0.13
N PRO A 58 -11.92 28.35 0.69
CA PRO A 58 -13.25 28.93 0.86
C PRO A 58 -13.92 29.24 -0.49
N ALA A 59 -15.25 29.32 -0.50
CA ALA A 59 -16.05 29.52 -1.71
C ALA A 59 -15.72 30.82 -2.48
N ASP A 60 -15.23 31.84 -1.78
CA ASP A 60 -14.84 33.14 -2.32
C ASP A 60 -13.34 33.23 -2.69
N LEU A 61 -12.59 32.13 -2.56
CA LEU A 61 -11.18 32.10 -2.94
C LEU A 61 -11.02 32.42 -4.44
N SER A 62 -10.10 33.34 -4.72
CA SER A 62 -9.77 33.83 -6.06
C SER A 62 -8.27 33.75 -6.36
N SER A 63 -7.50 33.10 -5.48
CA SER A 63 -6.07 32.87 -5.65
C SER A 63 -5.83 31.93 -6.83
N ARG A 64 -5.12 32.43 -7.84
CA ARG A 64 -4.79 31.68 -9.05
C ARG A 64 -3.44 30.97 -8.91
N PRO A 65 -3.26 29.83 -9.57
CA PRO A 65 -1.98 29.15 -9.70
C PRO A 65 -0.83 30.10 -10.02
N SER A 66 0.20 30.05 -9.18
CA SER A 66 1.37 30.92 -9.28
C SER A 66 2.49 30.27 -10.09
N ALA A 67 3.37 31.11 -10.65
CA ALA A 67 4.54 30.65 -11.39
C ALA A 67 5.55 29.91 -10.49
N PRO A 68 6.38 29.01 -11.06
CA PRO A 68 6.44 28.66 -12.48
C PRO A 68 5.48 27.52 -12.91
N GLU A 69 4.87 26.82 -11.97
CA GLU A 69 4.03 25.64 -12.23
C GLU A 69 2.77 25.98 -13.02
N ASN A 70 2.23 27.19 -12.87
CA ASN A 70 1.03 27.60 -13.60
C ASN A 70 1.16 27.56 -15.13
N SER A 71 2.38 27.52 -15.68
CA SER A 71 2.61 27.37 -17.12
C SER A 71 2.15 26.02 -17.66
N THR A 72 1.89 25.03 -16.78
CA THR A 72 1.41 23.70 -17.18
C THR A 72 -0.10 23.65 -17.34
N LEU A 73 -0.82 24.72 -17.03
CA LEU A 73 -2.26 24.78 -17.18
C LEU A 73 -2.59 25.22 -18.60
N ASP A 74 -3.34 24.38 -19.32
CA ASP A 74 -3.86 24.73 -20.64
C ASP A 74 -5.06 25.69 -20.51
N ASP A 75 -5.20 26.64 -21.43
CA ASP A 75 -6.35 27.57 -21.47
C ASP A 75 -7.71 26.87 -21.66
N GLN A 76 -7.71 25.58 -22.00
CA GLN A 76 -8.91 24.73 -22.11
C GLN A 76 -9.14 23.80 -20.90
N ALA A 77 -8.20 23.73 -19.97
CA ALA A 77 -8.38 22.97 -18.73
C ALA A 77 -9.36 23.69 -17.80
N GLU A 78 -9.95 22.94 -16.86
CA GLU A 78 -10.79 23.53 -15.83
C GLU A 78 -10.01 24.57 -15.00
N GLU A 79 -10.66 25.69 -14.67
CA GLU A 79 -10.04 26.73 -13.87
C GLU A 79 -9.65 26.14 -12.51
N THR A 80 -8.40 26.32 -12.08
CA THR A 80 -7.90 25.83 -10.80
C THR A 80 -7.60 27.00 -9.86
N VAL A 81 -7.70 26.75 -8.55
CA VAL A 81 -7.31 27.70 -7.51
C VAL A 81 -6.16 27.16 -6.68
N GLU A 82 -5.35 28.07 -6.14
CA GLU A 82 -4.14 27.73 -5.39
C GLU A 82 -4.20 28.25 -3.95
N GLN A 83 -3.74 27.40 -3.01
CA GLN A 83 -3.43 27.79 -1.66
C GLN A 83 -2.01 27.34 -1.29
N ALA A 84 -1.21 28.26 -0.72
CA ALA A 84 0.07 27.89 -0.13
C ALA A 84 -0.15 27.24 1.24
N VAL A 85 0.45 26.06 1.44
CA VAL A 85 0.24 25.23 2.63
C VAL A 85 1.56 24.68 3.19
N ASP A 86 1.59 24.50 4.49
CA ASP A 86 2.55 23.64 5.20
C ASP A 86 1.89 22.26 5.36
N LEU A 87 2.62 21.21 4.95
CA LEU A 87 2.18 19.82 4.98
C LEU A 87 2.78 19.10 6.19
N PHE A 88 1.96 18.29 6.85
CA PHE A 88 2.38 17.36 7.89
C PHE A 88 1.77 16.00 7.59
N VAL A 89 2.63 15.04 7.23
CA VAL A 89 2.25 13.65 7.04
C VAL A 89 2.70 12.89 8.28
N ASN A 90 1.74 12.45 9.08
CA ASN A 90 2.00 11.73 10.32
C ASN A 90 1.27 10.40 10.33
N SER A 91 1.60 9.53 11.27
CA SER A 91 1.04 8.17 11.36
C SER A 91 -0.48 8.09 11.52
N GLU A 92 -1.20 9.18 11.79
CA GLU A 92 -2.65 9.19 12.01
C GLU A 92 -3.40 9.98 10.93
N THR A 93 -2.84 11.08 10.44
CA THR A 93 -3.51 12.02 9.53
C THR A 93 -2.57 12.72 8.55
N LEU A 94 -3.11 13.10 7.39
CA LEU A 94 -2.53 14.08 6.48
C LEU A 94 -3.07 15.48 6.83
N THR A 95 -2.21 16.38 7.30
CA THR A 95 -2.60 17.76 7.64
C THR A 95 -2.06 18.77 6.65
N LEU A 96 -2.92 19.68 6.21
CA LEU A 96 -2.59 20.84 5.38
C LEU A 96 -2.96 22.10 6.13
N TYR A 97 -1.99 22.96 6.42
CA TYR A 97 -2.20 24.22 7.11
C TYR A 97 -1.84 25.38 6.20
N SER A 98 -2.72 26.37 6.02
CA SER A 98 -2.38 27.60 5.30
C SER A 98 -2.04 28.72 6.29
N PRO A 99 -0.76 29.14 6.39
CA PRO A 99 -0.37 30.21 7.31
C PRO A 99 -0.99 31.56 6.97
N ALA A 100 -1.22 31.82 5.67
CA ALA A 100 -1.80 33.08 5.22
C ALA A 100 -3.28 33.26 5.65
N ALA A 101 -4.01 32.15 5.78
CA ALA A 101 -5.41 32.13 6.18
C ALA A 101 -5.62 31.69 7.64
N GLU A 102 -4.55 31.35 8.35
CA GLU A 102 -4.56 30.83 9.74
C GLU A 102 -5.55 29.66 9.94
N ILE A 103 -5.72 28.84 8.91
CA ILE A 103 -6.65 27.71 8.90
C ILE A 103 -5.99 26.50 8.26
N GLY A 104 -6.29 25.31 8.78
CA GLY A 104 -5.87 24.05 8.20
C GLY A 104 -6.97 23.00 8.23
N VAL A 105 -6.70 21.90 7.56
CA VAL A 105 -7.52 20.69 7.55
C VAL A 105 -6.64 19.48 7.87
N SER A 106 -7.13 18.63 8.76
CA SER A 106 -6.52 17.34 9.09
C SER A 106 -7.41 16.23 8.54
N ILE A 107 -6.87 15.46 7.62
CA ILE A 107 -7.55 14.46 6.81
C ILE A 107 -7.13 13.07 7.29
N PRO A 108 -8.04 12.25 7.84
CA PRO A 108 -7.78 10.83 8.09
C PRO A 108 -7.47 10.09 6.79
N TYR A 109 -6.50 9.16 6.84
CA TYR A 109 -6.10 8.36 5.67
C TYR A 109 -7.24 7.59 4.99
N PRO A 110 -8.22 7.01 5.72
CA PRO A 110 -9.40 6.38 5.11
C PRO A 110 -10.22 7.29 4.18
N LEU A 111 -10.07 8.62 4.27
CA LEU A 111 -10.75 9.55 3.37
C LEU A 111 -9.97 9.80 2.06
N VAL A 112 -8.73 9.33 1.96
CA VAL A 112 -7.92 9.41 0.75
C VAL A 112 -8.21 8.17 -0.09
N SER A 113 -9.12 8.29 -1.06
CA SER A 113 -9.49 7.17 -1.92
C SER A 113 -8.36 6.74 -2.85
N ILE A 114 -7.61 7.71 -3.39
CA ILE A 114 -6.49 7.48 -4.29
C ILE A 114 -5.42 8.53 -4.03
N HIS A 115 -4.15 8.10 -3.99
CA HIS A 115 -2.99 8.97 -4.11
C HIS A 115 -2.07 8.47 -5.22
N ALA A 116 -1.49 9.38 -6.00
CA ALA A 116 -0.60 9.04 -7.09
C ALA A 116 0.46 10.12 -7.32
N VAL A 117 1.63 9.71 -7.81
CA VAL A 117 2.61 10.67 -8.34
C VAL A 117 2.11 11.19 -9.69
N LYS A 118 1.99 12.50 -9.81
CA LYS A 118 1.61 13.20 -11.03
C LYS A 118 2.73 14.13 -11.44
N THR A 119 3.06 14.16 -12.72
CA THR A 119 4.02 15.14 -13.25
C THR A 119 3.25 16.20 -14.01
N LEU A 120 3.32 17.45 -13.55
CA LEU A 120 2.72 18.58 -14.24
C LEU A 120 3.68 19.10 -15.31
N GLY A 121 3.14 19.43 -16.48
CA GLY A 121 3.91 19.92 -17.62
C GLY A 121 4.43 18.80 -18.51
N SER A 122 4.88 19.17 -19.71
CA SER A 122 5.43 18.26 -20.71
C SER A 122 6.64 18.92 -21.36
N GLY A 123 7.75 18.19 -21.49
CA GLY A 123 8.99 18.69 -22.10
C GLY A 123 10.09 19.07 -21.09
N GLU A 124 10.73 20.24 -21.27
CA GLU A 124 11.90 20.68 -20.49
C GLU A 124 11.59 21.10 -19.04
N GLN A 125 10.35 21.51 -18.76
CA GLN A 125 9.92 21.90 -17.42
C GLN A 125 8.81 20.96 -16.95
N THR A 126 9.16 20.14 -15.96
CA THR A 126 8.24 19.22 -15.31
C THR A 126 8.24 19.48 -13.82
N TYR A 127 7.06 19.42 -13.21
CA TYR A 127 6.89 19.63 -11.77
C TYR A 127 6.32 18.34 -11.17
N PRO A 128 7.15 17.54 -10.49
CA PRO A 128 6.67 16.40 -9.73
C PRO A 128 5.69 16.87 -8.64
N SER A 129 4.54 16.21 -8.58
CA SER A 129 3.43 16.53 -7.69
C SER A 129 2.75 15.25 -7.20
N VAL A 130 1.93 15.36 -6.17
CA VAL A 130 1.12 14.26 -5.66
C VAL A 130 -0.35 14.62 -5.87
N TYR A 131 -1.05 13.78 -6.62
CA TYR A 131 -2.48 13.86 -6.80
C TYR A 131 -3.18 13.03 -5.73
N LEU A 132 -4.26 13.56 -5.18
CA LEU A 132 -5.10 12.97 -4.15
C LEU A 132 -6.57 13.10 -4.59
N GLN A 133 -7.33 12.03 -4.47
CA GLN A 133 -8.78 12.07 -4.54
C GLN A 133 -9.32 11.79 -3.14
N LEU A 134 -10.04 12.74 -2.57
CA LEU A 134 -10.63 12.64 -1.25
C LEU A 134 -12.12 12.32 -1.36
N ASN A 135 -12.63 11.43 -0.50
CA ASN A 135 -14.06 11.21 -0.34
C ASN A 135 -14.51 11.87 0.97
N LEU A 136 -15.31 12.94 0.86
CA LEU A 136 -15.72 13.76 2.01
C LEU A 136 -17.13 13.44 2.52
N SER A 137 -17.91 12.68 1.74
CA SER A 137 -19.27 12.28 2.04
C SER A 137 -19.35 11.03 2.93
N ASP A 138 -20.31 11.02 3.87
CA ASP A 138 -20.64 9.87 4.73
C ASP A 138 -21.65 8.91 4.06
N GLY A 139 -21.88 9.03 2.74
CA GLY A 139 -22.78 8.16 1.98
C GLY A 139 -24.19 8.07 2.58
N GLY A 140 -24.88 9.20 2.72
CA GLY A 140 -26.25 9.23 3.23
C GLY A 140 -27.20 8.38 2.36
N PRO A 141 -28.26 7.78 2.93
CA PRO A 141 -29.15 6.89 2.20
C PRO A 141 -29.94 7.67 1.13
N GLY A 142 -29.45 7.63 -0.11
CA GLY A 142 -30.07 8.24 -1.28
C GLY A 142 -29.18 9.22 -2.07
N ASP A 143 -27.89 9.33 -1.77
CA ASP A 143 -26.97 10.17 -2.54
C ASP A 143 -26.20 9.33 -3.56
N ASP A 144 -26.61 9.37 -4.84
CA ASP A 144 -25.89 8.78 -5.96
C ASP A 144 -24.73 9.69 -6.45
N GLU A 145 -24.52 10.85 -5.81
CA GLU A 145 -23.49 11.82 -6.15
C GLU A 145 -22.30 11.69 -5.18
N PHE A 146 -21.19 11.11 -5.66
CA PHE A 146 -19.96 10.99 -4.88
C PHE A 146 -19.33 12.38 -4.69
N ASP A 147 -19.37 12.93 -3.47
CA ASP A 147 -18.69 14.20 -3.15
C ASP A 147 -17.19 13.96 -2.99
N THR A 148 -16.52 13.95 -4.15
CA THR A 148 -15.07 13.77 -4.26
C THR A 148 -14.37 15.10 -4.49
N VAL A 149 -13.23 15.27 -3.82
CA VAL A 149 -12.36 16.43 -4.00
C VAL A 149 -11.05 16.00 -4.62
N GLU A 150 -10.71 16.62 -5.74
CA GLU A 150 -9.44 16.42 -6.43
C GLU A 150 -8.43 17.45 -5.92
N LEU A 151 -7.38 16.97 -5.27
CA LEU A 151 -6.34 17.78 -4.65
C LEU A 151 -4.99 17.44 -5.27
N THR A 152 -4.31 18.44 -5.83
CA THR A 152 -2.93 18.30 -6.32
C THR A 152 -1.99 19.06 -5.39
N LEU A 153 -1.01 18.35 -4.83
CA LEU A 153 0.04 18.90 -3.97
C LEU A 153 1.35 19.00 -4.73
N ILE A 154 1.87 20.22 -4.82
CA ILE A 154 3.13 20.51 -5.50
C ILE A 154 4.13 20.95 -4.43
N PRO A 155 4.97 20.02 -3.92
CA PRO A 155 5.93 20.36 -2.89
C PRO A 155 6.99 21.32 -3.44
N ALA A 156 7.39 22.28 -2.62
CA ALA A 156 8.47 23.19 -2.97
C ALA A 156 9.76 22.38 -3.09
N ALA A 157 10.41 22.43 -4.26
CA ALA A 157 11.70 21.78 -4.43
C ALA A 157 12.69 22.39 -3.43
N GLU A 158 13.23 21.59 -2.51
CA GLU A 158 14.28 22.07 -1.63
C GLU A 158 15.50 22.44 -2.47
N SER A 159 15.91 23.71 -2.41
CA SER A 159 17.25 24.13 -2.83
C SER A 159 18.29 23.64 -1.81
N THR A 160 18.34 22.34 -1.54
CA THR A 160 19.38 21.77 -0.71
C THR A 160 20.60 21.57 -1.60
N SER A 161 21.49 22.58 -1.58
CA SER A 161 22.87 22.48 -2.06
C SER A 161 23.65 21.53 -1.13
N GLN A 162 23.37 20.24 -1.21
CA GLN A 162 24.29 19.21 -0.73
C GLN A 162 24.86 18.51 -1.95
N GLU A 163 26.16 18.72 -2.17
CA GLU A 163 26.93 17.95 -3.12
C GLU A 163 26.70 16.45 -2.87
N PRO A 164 26.51 15.64 -3.92
CA PRO A 164 26.36 14.21 -3.76
C PRO A 164 27.66 13.64 -3.18
N THR A 165 27.63 13.22 -1.92
CA THR A 165 28.67 12.37 -1.36
C THR A 165 28.64 11.05 -2.12
N ALA A 166 29.72 10.74 -2.83
CA ALA A 166 29.86 9.52 -3.62
C ALA A 166 29.61 8.28 -2.74
N GLY A 167 28.45 7.65 -2.91
CA GLY A 167 28.01 6.47 -2.15
C GLY A 167 26.55 6.48 -1.70
N ALA A 168 25.83 7.61 -1.80
CA ALA A 168 24.40 7.67 -1.49
C ALA A 168 23.54 7.30 -2.71
N SER A 169 22.50 6.48 -2.48
CA SER A 169 21.41 6.25 -3.45
C SER A 169 20.88 7.59 -3.99
N PRO A 170 20.40 7.64 -5.25
CA PRO A 170 19.89 8.89 -5.83
C PRO A 170 18.84 9.52 -4.91
N ALA A 171 19.04 10.79 -4.56
CA ALA A 171 18.12 11.52 -3.70
C ALA A 171 16.73 11.54 -4.35
N LYS A 172 15.74 10.95 -3.67
CA LYS A 172 14.34 10.97 -4.10
C LYS A 172 13.85 12.43 -4.19
N SER A 173 13.07 12.74 -5.22
CA SER A 173 12.45 14.06 -5.35
C SER A 173 11.52 14.35 -4.17
N GLU A 174 11.25 15.63 -3.87
CA GLU A 174 10.34 15.99 -2.78
C GLU A 174 8.94 15.40 -2.95
N ALA A 175 8.42 15.35 -4.18
CA ALA A 175 7.14 14.68 -4.46
C ALA A 175 7.21 13.16 -4.22
N ALA A 176 8.33 12.52 -4.50
CA ALA A 176 8.51 11.10 -4.21
C ALA A 176 8.55 10.83 -2.70
N LYS A 177 9.23 11.69 -1.91
CA LYS A 177 9.23 11.61 -0.44
C LYS A 177 7.82 11.82 0.14
N LEU A 178 7.09 12.82 -0.37
CA LEU A 178 5.71 13.07 0.04
C LEU A 178 4.79 11.88 -0.28
N PHE A 179 4.88 11.33 -1.50
CA PHE A 179 4.11 10.17 -1.92
C PHE A 179 4.42 8.93 -1.07
N GLU A 180 5.69 8.65 -0.83
CA GLU A 180 6.13 7.53 0.01
C GLU A 180 5.60 7.69 1.44
N ALA A 181 5.73 8.87 2.03
CA ALA A 181 5.22 9.15 3.38
C ALA A 181 3.68 8.97 3.47
N ILE A 182 2.93 9.45 2.47
CA ILE A 182 1.48 9.25 2.43
C ILE A 182 1.15 7.76 2.29
N SER A 183 1.88 7.03 1.46
CA SER A 183 1.67 5.59 1.25
C SER A 183 1.92 4.80 2.54
N GLU A 184 3.08 5.02 3.18
CA GLU A 184 3.44 4.34 4.42
C GLU A 184 2.42 4.63 5.54
N CYS A 185 1.96 5.87 5.65
CA CYS A 185 0.95 6.20 6.66
C CYS A 185 -0.44 5.66 6.30
N SER A 186 -0.79 5.58 5.01
CA SER A 186 -2.04 4.94 4.57
C SER A 186 -2.06 3.46 4.93
N ASP A 187 -0.94 2.74 4.73
CA ASP A 187 -0.81 1.33 5.09
C ASP A 187 -0.97 1.07 6.60
N LEU A 188 -0.64 2.07 7.43
CA LEU A 188 -0.82 2.02 8.89
C LEU A 188 -2.25 2.32 9.34
N ASN A 189 -3.10 2.82 8.46
CA ASN A 189 -4.48 3.19 8.75
C ASN A 189 -5.44 2.46 7.80
N PRO A 190 -5.53 1.11 7.88
CA PRO A 190 -6.50 0.37 7.09
C PRO A 190 -7.92 0.80 7.45
N ASP A 191 -8.83 0.68 6.50
CA ASP A 191 -10.24 0.95 6.74
C ASP A 191 -10.76 0.05 7.88
N PRO A 192 -11.61 0.57 8.77
CA PRO A 192 -12.25 -0.26 9.76
C PRO A 192 -13.05 -1.36 9.05
N ALA A 193 -13.01 -2.59 9.57
CA ALA A 193 -13.83 -3.68 9.06
C ALA A 193 -15.30 -3.20 8.99
N GLY A 194 -15.90 -3.28 7.81
CA GLY A 194 -17.30 -2.91 7.62
C GLY A 194 -18.18 -3.83 8.47
N GLU A 195 -19.23 -3.29 9.09
CA GLU A 195 -20.24 -4.10 9.79
C GLU A 195 -21.04 -5.00 8.81
N ASP A 196 -20.80 -4.88 7.50
CA ASP A 196 -21.38 -5.69 6.41
C ASP A 196 -20.47 -6.82 5.92
N ASP A 197 -19.36 -7.12 6.60
CA ASP A 197 -18.74 -8.45 6.50
C ASP A 197 -19.60 -9.45 7.30
N GLU A 198 -20.89 -9.56 6.97
CA GLU A 198 -21.54 -10.85 6.95
C GLU A 198 -20.86 -11.65 5.83
N GLU A 199 -19.62 -12.07 6.07
CA GLU A 199 -18.93 -13.04 5.22
C GLU A 199 -19.94 -14.15 4.97
N ASP A 200 -20.40 -14.25 3.72
CA ASP A 200 -21.16 -15.38 3.24
C ASP A 200 -20.47 -16.62 3.83
N GLU A 201 -21.19 -17.41 4.63
CA GLU A 201 -20.63 -18.57 5.35
C GLU A 201 -20.03 -19.64 4.40
N ASP A 202 -20.03 -19.37 3.10
CA ASP A 202 -19.55 -20.17 1.99
C ASP A 202 -18.11 -19.81 1.53
N ASP A 203 -17.52 -18.68 1.95
CA ASP A 203 -16.08 -18.38 1.71
C ASP A 203 -15.15 -18.97 2.78
N ARG A 204 -15.72 -19.66 3.78
CA ARG A 204 -14.96 -20.43 4.77
C ARG A 204 -14.56 -21.76 4.15
N ILE A 205 -13.29 -22.16 4.31
CA ILE A 205 -12.82 -23.50 3.96
C ILE A 205 -13.62 -24.53 4.79
N ARG A 206 -14.66 -25.12 4.20
CA ARG A 206 -15.42 -26.21 4.81
C ARG A 206 -14.68 -27.52 4.56
N PHE A 207 -14.04 -28.03 5.61
CA PHE A 207 -13.47 -29.37 5.60
C PHE A 207 -14.63 -30.38 5.70
N GLU A 208 -14.86 -31.16 4.64
CA GLU A 208 -15.84 -32.23 4.62
C GLU A 208 -15.32 -33.41 5.46
N GLY A 209 -15.56 -33.37 6.77
CA GLY A 209 -15.16 -34.41 7.72
C GLY A 209 -15.92 -34.29 9.04
N ASP A 210 -16.28 -35.44 9.64
CA ASP A 210 -16.99 -35.56 10.93
C ASP A 210 -16.07 -35.22 12.12
N LEU A 211 -15.53 -33.99 12.15
CA LEU A 211 -14.72 -33.46 13.24
C LEU A 211 -15.45 -32.33 13.94
N GLU A 212 -15.78 -32.52 15.21
CA GLU A 212 -16.41 -31.50 16.05
C GLU A 212 -15.44 -30.34 16.31
N ALA A 213 -15.84 -29.13 15.88
CA ALA A 213 -15.12 -27.91 16.21
C ALA A 213 -15.35 -27.51 17.68
N VAL A 214 -14.36 -26.86 18.29
CA VAL A 214 -14.47 -26.30 19.65
C VAL A 214 -15.56 -25.22 19.67
N GLU A 215 -16.44 -25.27 20.66
CA GLU A 215 -17.54 -24.33 20.82
C GLU A 215 -17.03 -22.86 20.81
N GLY A 216 -17.43 -22.09 19.80
CA GLY A 216 -17.02 -20.70 19.60
C GLY A 216 -15.88 -20.45 18.60
N TYR A 217 -15.30 -21.49 17.99
CA TYR A 217 -14.22 -21.34 17.00
C TYR A 217 -14.49 -22.20 15.76
N SER A 218 -14.64 -21.58 14.59
CA SER A 218 -14.62 -22.28 13.31
C SER A 218 -13.16 -22.53 12.90
N ALA A 219 -12.77 -23.80 12.70
CA ALA A 219 -11.42 -24.31 12.35
C ALA A 219 -10.46 -24.64 13.51
N VAL A 220 -10.88 -24.49 14.77
CA VAL A 220 -10.14 -25.08 15.91
C VAL A 220 -10.86 -26.35 16.33
N TYR A 221 -10.28 -27.50 16.01
CA TYR A 221 -10.83 -28.79 16.41
C TYR A 221 -10.29 -29.19 17.79
N THR A 222 -11.11 -29.85 18.60
CA THR A 222 -10.62 -30.41 19.87
C THR A 222 -9.51 -31.41 19.54
N GLY A 223 -8.32 -31.21 20.11
CA GLY A 223 -7.26 -32.20 20.06
C GLY A 223 -7.71 -33.54 20.64
N ALA A 224 -6.91 -34.59 20.43
CA ALA A 224 -7.22 -35.90 20.99
C ALA A 224 -7.35 -35.81 22.53
N SER A 225 -8.27 -36.57 23.11
CA SER A 225 -8.60 -36.54 24.55
C SER A 225 -7.45 -36.98 25.47
N ASP A 226 -6.33 -37.43 24.89
CA ASP A 226 -5.07 -37.76 25.55
C ASP A 226 -4.03 -36.61 25.53
N GLY A 227 -4.40 -35.45 24.98
CA GLY A 227 -3.49 -34.30 24.82
C GLY A 227 -2.59 -34.38 23.58
N GLY A 228 -2.81 -35.37 22.71
CA GLY A 228 -2.15 -35.49 21.42
C GLY A 228 -2.68 -34.48 20.39
N LEU A 229 -1.85 -34.21 19.38
CA LEU A 229 -2.29 -33.46 18.19
C LEU A 229 -3.46 -34.22 17.52
N PRO A 230 -4.48 -33.52 17.00
CA PRO A 230 -5.56 -34.17 16.28
C PRO A 230 -4.99 -35.00 15.11
N PRO A 231 -5.66 -36.10 14.73
CA PRO A 231 -5.19 -36.93 13.64
C PRO A 231 -5.04 -36.09 12.36
N PRO A 232 -3.99 -36.30 11.56
CA PRO A 232 -3.81 -35.58 10.31
C PRO A 232 -5.03 -35.79 9.41
N LEU A 233 -5.47 -34.72 8.74
CA LEU A 233 -6.55 -34.78 7.77
C LEU A 233 -6.19 -35.78 6.65
N PRO A 234 -7.18 -36.49 6.08
CA PRO A 234 -6.94 -37.35 4.92
C PRO A 234 -6.34 -36.53 3.78
N GLY A 235 -5.18 -36.94 3.26
CA GLY A 235 -4.43 -36.19 2.24
C GLY A 235 -3.44 -35.15 2.79
N SER A 236 -3.43 -34.87 4.10
CA SER A 236 -2.36 -34.12 4.74
C SER A 236 -1.24 -35.07 5.16
N SER A 237 -0.21 -35.22 4.33
CA SER A 237 0.99 -36.00 4.65
C SER A 237 1.87 -35.34 5.74
N GLY A 238 1.30 -34.46 6.57
CA GLY A 238 2.02 -33.65 7.55
C GLY A 238 2.81 -32.50 6.90
N TRP A 239 3.07 -31.45 7.66
CA TRP A 239 4.00 -30.40 7.23
C TRP A 239 5.43 -30.85 7.48
N ILE A 240 6.33 -30.53 6.54
CA ILE A 240 7.77 -30.72 6.73
C ILE A 240 8.26 -29.56 7.61
N THR A 241 8.67 -29.86 8.84
CA THR A 241 9.25 -28.93 9.81
C THR A 241 10.77 -29.10 9.88
N ALA A 242 11.45 -28.19 10.58
CA ALA A 242 12.91 -28.26 10.76
C ALA A 242 13.36 -29.55 11.48
N GLU A 243 12.47 -30.15 12.26
CA GLU A 243 12.71 -31.37 13.01
C GLU A 243 12.58 -32.63 12.15
N ASN A 244 11.68 -32.66 11.16
CA ASN A 244 11.43 -33.84 10.32
C ASN A 244 12.02 -33.74 8.91
N VAL A 245 12.59 -32.59 8.51
CA VAL A 245 13.16 -32.40 7.16
C VAL A 245 14.21 -33.45 6.80
N HIS A 246 14.96 -33.94 7.80
CA HIS A 246 15.97 -35.00 7.63
C HIS A 246 15.39 -36.37 7.23
N GLU A 247 14.08 -36.58 7.37
CA GLU A 247 13.38 -37.81 6.98
C GLU A 247 12.96 -37.79 5.51
N PHE A 248 12.94 -36.60 4.88
CA PHE A 248 12.51 -36.41 3.49
C PHE A 248 13.68 -36.14 2.54
N PHE A 249 14.90 -36.00 3.05
CA PHE A 249 16.11 -35.77 2.27
C PHE A 249 17.24 -36.74 2.66
N ASP A 250 17.96 -37.26 1.67
CA ASP A 250 19.17 -38.07 1.91
C ASP A 250 20.36 -37.21 2.40
N ALA A 251 21.46 -37.87 2.76
CA ALA A 251 22.68 -37.20 3.26
C ALA A 251 23.33 -36.24 2.24
N ASP A 252 22.98 -36.36 0.96
CA ASP A 252 23.44 -35.53 -0.14
C ASP A 252 22.44 -34.40 -0.50
N GLY A 253 21.29 -34.34 0.20
CA GLY A 253 20.27 -33.31 0.05
C GLY A 253 19.24 -33.58 -1.06
N ASN A 254 19.10 -34.81 -1.55
CA ASN A 254 18.07 -35.18 -2.51
C ASN A 254 16.78 -35.62 -1.82
N TRP A 255 15.63 -35.22 -2.39
CA TRP A 255 14.31 -35.62 -1.92
C TRP A 255 14.08 -37.13 -2.08
N ILE A 256 13.64 -37.81 -1.01
CA ILE A 256 13.40 -39.27 -1.00
C ILE A 256 11.91 -39.66 -0.91
N GLY A 257 11.00 -38.69 -0.76
CA GLY A 257 9.56 -38.93 -0.54
C GLY A 257 8.78 -39.36 -1.79
N GLY A 258 9.18 -40.42 -2.49
CA GLY A 258 8.49 -40.88 -3.71
C GLY A 258 8.62 -42.35 -4.09
N ASP A 259 9.47 -43.16 -3.45
CA ASP A 259 9.83 -44.48 -4.00
C ASP A 259 9.73 -45.68 -3.03
N GLU A 260 9.06 -45.58 -1.88
CA GLU A 260 8.92 -46.73 -0.98
C GLU A 260 7.45 -47.12 -0.71
N GLU A 261 7.13 -48.38 -1.00
CA GLU A 261 5.88 -49.10 -0.71
C GLU A 261 5.64 -49.31 0.80
N GLU A 262 6.19 -48.47 1.67
CA GLU A 262 5.91 -48.44 3.12
C GLU A 262 5.01 -47.25 3.45
N GLU A 263 4.03 -47.47 4.31
CA GLU A 263 2.93 -46.55 4.66
C GLU A 263 3.39 -45.23 5.30
N GLY A 264 4.02 -44.35 4.51
CA GLY A 264 4.52 -43.06 4.92
C GLY A 264 4.66 -42.09 3.74
N ALA A 265 3.77 -41.10 3.69
CA ALA A 265 3.87 -39.89 2.87
C ALA A 265 3.78 -40.00 1.33
N SER A 266 3.37 -41.12 0.74
CA SER A 266 2.94 -41.18 -0.68
C SER A 266 1.43 -40.92 -0.84
N GLY A 267 0.91 -39.95 -0.10
CA GLY A 267 -0.41 -39.41 -0.40
C GLY A 267 -0.35 -38.75 -1.76
N GLU A 268 -1.18 -39.21 -2.70
CA GLU A 268 -1.48 -38.56 -3.98
C GLU A 268 -1.49 -37.05 -3.77
N LEU A 269 -0.46 -36.35 -4.26
CA LEU A 269 -0.39 -34.91 -4.17
C LEU A 269 -1.68 -34.40 -4.81
N GLY A 270 -2.57 -33.79 -4.01
CA GLY A 270 -3.91 -33.43 -4.46
C GLY A 270 -3.89 -32.68 -5.78
N GLU A 271 -4.99 -32.75 -6.55
CA GLU A 271 -5.14 -32.35 -7.96
C GLU A 271 -4.62 -30.94 -8.38
N GLY A 272 -4.07 -30.14 -7.46
CA GLY A 272 -3.41 -28.86 -7.70
C GLY A 272 -1.87 -28.85 -7.64
N ALA A 273 -1.19 -29.98 -7.37
CA ALA A 273 0.26 -30.02 -7.32
C ALA A 273 0.88 -29.93 -8.74
N GLY A 274 1.40 -28.76 -9.08
CA GLY A 274 1.99 -28.49 -10.40
C GLY A 274 3.11 -29.45 -10.76
N THR A 275 3.14 -29.90 -12.02
CA THR A 275 4.12 -30.86 -12.52
C THR A 275 5.51 -30.22 -12.64
N VAL A 276 6.51 -30.79 -11.95
CA VAL A 276 7.91 -30.35 -12.07
C VAL A 276 8.46 -30.77 -13.43
N ARG A 277 8.81 -29.81 -14.29
CA ARG A 277 9.55 -30.10 -15.53
C ARG A 277 11.00 -30.40 -15.18
N ARG A 278 11.44 -31.64 -15.41
CA ARG A 278 12.85 -32.02 -15.34
C ARG A 278 13.63 -31.26 -16.41
N ARG A 279 14.63 -30.47 -16.02
CA ARG A 279 15.59 -29.88 -16.94
C ARG A 279 16.49 -31.01 -17.46
N GLU A 280 16.36 -31.34 -18.74
CA GLU A 280 17.24 -32.26 -19.43
C GLU A 280 18.56 -31.54 -19.72
N GLU A 281 19.65 -32.01 -19.12
CA GLU A 281 21.00 -31.59 -19.46
C GLU A 281 21.55 -32.60 -20.47
N GLU A 282 21.58 -32.25 -21.75
CA GLU A 282 22.35 -32.99 -22.75
C GLU A 282 23.42 -32.10 -23.38
N GLU A 283 24.66 -32.55 -23.27
CA GLU A 283 25.82 -32.02 -23.97
C GLU A 283 25.68 -32.19 -25.49
N GLY A 284 25.48 -31.08 -26.20
CA GLY A 284 26.11 -30.73 -27.47
C GLY A 284 25.73 -31.52 -28.74
N VAL A 285 25.12 -30.84 -29.73
CA VAL A 285 25.49 -30.89 -31.17
C VAL A 285 24.90 -29.68 -31.91
N ASN A 286 25.71 -29.11 -32.80
CA ASN A 286 25.43 -27.99 -33.69
C ASN A 286 24.28 -28.21 -34.69
N GLY A 287 23.58 -27.11 -35.03
CA GLY A 287 23.26 -26.79 -36.43
C GLY A 287 21.81 -26.98 -36.91
N HIS A 288 21.16 -25.84 -37.15
CA HIS A 288 20.34 -25.48 -38.32
C HIS A 288 19.18 -26.38 -38.84
N GLU A 289 18.06 -25.68 -39.08
CA GLU A 289 16.83 -26.02 -39.84
C GLU A 289 15.70 -26.77 -39.13
N GLY A 290 14.49 -26.22 -39.25
CA GLY A 290 13.25 -26.90 -38.88
C GLY A 290 12.20 -25.98 -38.27
N ARG A 291 11.60 -25.12 -39.09
CA ARG A 291 10.38 -24.35 -38.78
C ARG A 291 9.23 -25.32 -38.52
N GLU A 292 8.51 -25.18 -37.39
CA GLU A 292 7.07 -25.40 -37.34
C GLU A 292 6.44 -24.66 -36.15
N GLU A 293 5.26 -24.13 -36.40
CA GLU A 293 4.58 -23.06 -35.69
C GLU A 293 3.88 -23.57 -34.42
N GLY A 294 4.03 -22.81 -33.33
CA GLY A 294 3.33 -23.01 -32.06
C GLY A 294 3.16 -21.66 -31.37
N ASP A 295 2.17 -20.92 -31.84
CA ASP A 295 1.83 -19.55 -31.44
C ASP A 295 1.33 -19.48 -29.98
N SER A 296 1.95 -18.62 -29.17
CA SER A 296 1.36 -17.92 -28.02
C SER A 296 2.44 -17.25 -27.13
N LYS A 297 3.09 -16.21 -27.64
CA LYS A 297 3.71 -15.18 -26.78
C LYS A 297 3.27 -13.80 -27.23
N ARG A 298 2.77 -13.05 -26.25
CA ARG A 298 2.21 -11.70 -26.34
C ARG A 298 3.20 -10.77 -27.05
N PRO A 299 2.76 -9.92 -28.01
CA PRO A 299 3.67 -9.04 -28.72
C PRO A 299 4.27 -7.99 -27.77
N ARG A 300 5.58 -7.80 -27.86
CA ARG A 300 6.31 -6.72 -27.20
C ARG A 300 6.00 -5.43 -27.96
N VAL A 301 5.45 -4.45 -27.25
CA VAL A 301 5.22 -3.09 -27.78
C VAL A 301 6.59 -2.40 -27.90
N GLU A 302 6.86 -1.82 -29.07
CA GLU A 302 7.97 -0.88 -29.30
C GLU A 302 7.62 0.51 -28.76
#